data_AF-A0A2V3HPZ4-F1
#
_entry.id   AF-A0A2V3HPZ4-F1
#
_cell.length_a   1.000
_cell.length_b   1.000
_cell.length_c   1.000
_cell.angle_alpha   90.00
_cell.angle_beta   90.00
_cell.angle_gamma   90.00
#
_symmetry.space_group_name_H-M   'P 1'
#
loop_
_entity.id
_entity.type
_entity.pdbx_description
1 polymer ?
#
loop_
_entity_poly.entity_id
_entity_poly.type
_entity_poly.pdbx_seq_one_letter_code
_entity_poly.pdbx_strand_id
1 'polypeptide(L)'
;MSLPRSSMNMMGFAVCCLRCDEPDVAGSERCRSCISSHARTRERLSGKASTKADRLSREFVTMLANPSNYADDSTHGELMTHYTALIDAHHGETPATTIEEVVARFEEQRKKRKRSLIRDVANMNEWNDVELSEEQREEMLAKLTGERPKHVPTWDELLAEVAELLDGE
;
A
#
# COMPACT_ATOMS: atom_id res chain seq x y z
N MET A 1 23.40 -16.98 13.57
CA MET A 1 22.64 -16.04 14.41
C MET A 1 21.21 -16.01 13.90
N SER A 2 20.22 -15.92 14.79
CA SER A 2 18.81 -15.96 14.41
C SER A 2 18.39 -14.64 13.75
N LEU A 3 17.77 -14.71 12.57
CA LEU A 3 17.25 -13.52 11.92
C LEU A 3 16.05 -13.00 12.74
N PRO A 4 15.98 -11.71 13.08
CA PRO A 4 14.79 -11.12 13.68
C PRO A 4 13.56 -11.40 12.83
N ARG A 5 12.58 -12.00 13.47
CA ARG A 5 11.29 -12.25 12.82
C ARG A 5 10.66 -10.90 12.47
N SER A 6 10.10 -10.79 11.26
CA SER A 6 9.48 -9.55 10.77
C SER A 6 8.51 -8.93 11.78
N SER A 7 7.68 -9.74 12.46
CA SER A 7 6.79 -9.27 13.52
C SER A 7 7.51 -8.57 14.67
N MET A 8 8.67 -9.10 15.10
CA MET A 8 9.47 -8.50 16.17
C MET A 8 10.14 -7.21 15.72
N ASN A 9 10.57 -7.14 14.45
CA ASN A 9 11.11 -5.92 13.87
C ASN A 9 10.06 -4.80 13.83
N MET A 10 8.85 -5.08 13.34
CA MET A 10 7.74 -4.11 13.29
C MET A 10 7.33 -3.58 14.67
N MET A 11 7.49 -4.38 15.72
CA MET A 11 7.18 -3.96 17.10
C MET A 11 8.32 -3.20 17.79
N GLY A 12 9.50 -3.08 17.18
CA GLY A 12 10.68 -2.46 17.78
C GLY A 12 11.42 -3.37 18.77
N PHE A 13 11.29 -4.70 18.62
CA PHE A 13 11.95 -5.69 19.47
C PHE A 13 12.93 -6.58 18.69
N ALA A 14 13.51 -6.07 17.59
CA ALA A 14 14.49 -6.82 16.80
C ALA A 14 15.67 -7.29 17.65
N VAL A 15 16.17 -6.43 18.55
CA VAL A 15 17.25 -6.73 19.50
C VAL A 15 16.95 -7.98 20.34
N CYS A 16 15.70 -8.19 20.76
CA CYS A 16 15.30 -9.36 21.55
C CYS A 16 15.47 -10.66 20.77
N CYS A 17 15.25 -10.64 19.44
CA CYS A 17 15.56 -11.78 18.58
C CYS A 17 17.06 -11.98 18.41
N LEU A 18 17.82 -10.91 18.18
CA LEU A 18 19.28 -10.97 17.98
C LEU A 18 20.03 -11.51 19.21
N ARG A 19 19.43 -11.36 20.40
CA ARG A 19 19.93 -11.90 21.67
C ARG A 19 19.39 -13.29 22.00
N CYS A 20 18.50 -13.84 21.18
CA CYS A 20 17.91 -15.16 21.39
C CYS A 20 18.86 -16.25 20.90
N ASP A 21 19.04 -17.29 21.71
CA ASP A 21 19.83 -18.49 21.43
C ASP A 21 19.07 -19.55 20.62
N GLU A 22 17.76 -19.36 20.40
CA GLU A 22 16.93 -20.29 19.64
C GLU A 22 17.35 -20.31 18.15
N PRO A 23 17.50 -21.49 17.53
CA PRO A 23 17.81 -21.60 16.10
C PRO A 23 16.68 -20.99 15.25
N ASP A 24 17.05 -20.44 14.09
CA ASP A 24 16.08 -19.81 13.20
C ASP A 24 15.29 -20.85 12.38
N VAL A 25 14.39 -21.55 13.06
CA VAL A 25 13.50 -22.53 12.44
C VAL A 25 12.09 -21.95 12.39
N ALA A 26 11.50 -21.94 11.19
CA ALA A 26 10.14 -21.49 11.00
C ALA A 26 9.18 -22.33 11.88
N GLY A 27 8.29 -21.65 12.60
CA GLY A 27 7.31 -22.33 13.43
C GLY A 27 7.82 -22.88 14.77
N SER A 28 9.05 -22.61 15.22
CA SER A 28 9.50 -22.99 16.56
C SER A 28 8.51 -22.52 17.63
N GLU A 29 8.19 -23.39 18.60
CA GLU A 29 7.22 -23.07 19.65
C GLU A 29 7.70 -21.93 20.56
N ARG A 30 9.01 -21.89 20.86
CA ARG A 30 9.60 -20.82 21.67
C ARG A 30 9.45 -19.45 21.01
N CYS A 31 9.81 -19.32 19.73
CA CYS A 31 9.63 -18.03 19.03
C CYS A 31 8.15 -17.62 18.97
N ARG A 32 7.20 -18.56 18.79
CA ARG A 32 5.75 -18.25 18.85
C ARG A 32 5.36 -17.68 20.21
N SER A 33 5.81 -18.30 21.30
CA SER A 33 5.58 -17.81 22.66
C SER A 33 6.21 -16.42 22.89
N CYS A 34 7.47 -16.23 22.52
CA CYS A 34 8.17 -14.95 22.63
C CYS A 34 7.43 -13.83 21.90
N ILE A 35 7.07 -14.03 20.62
CA ILE A 35 6.34 -13.05 19.81
C ILE A 35 5.01 -12.70 20.49
N SER A 36 4.25 -13.70 20.95
CA SER A 36 2.96 -13.47 21.65
C SER A 36 3.12 -12.68 22.95
N SER A 37 4.22 -12.89 23.68
CA SER A 37 4.51 -12.18 24.92
C SER A 37 4.87 -10.72 24.63
N HIS A 38 5.77 -10.48 23.68
CA HIS A 38 6.15 -9.13 23.27
C HIS A 38 4.98 -8.32 22.71
N ALA A 39 4.12 -8.94 21.90
CA ALA A 39 2.90 -8.30 21.40
C ALA A 39 1.98 -7.85 22.54
N ARG A 40 1.75 -8.70 23.55
CA ARG A 40 0.96 -8.35 24.74
C ARG A 40 1.59 -7.22 25.55
N THR A 41 2.91 -7.25 25.73
CA THR A 41 3.63 -6.17 26.41
C THR A 41 3.50 -4.86 25.66
N ARG A 42 3.66 -4.88 24.33
CA ARG A 42 3.52 -3.69 23.48
C ARG A 42 2.12 -3.11 23.58
N GLU A 43 1.09 -3.95 23.56
CA GLU A 43 -0.30 -3.53 23.71
C GLU A 43 -0.56 -2.89 25.08
N ARG A 44 -0.06 -3.47 26.17
CA ARG A 44 -0.18 -2.85 27.51
C ARG A 44 0.52 -1.50 27.60
N LEU A 45 1.65 -1.36 26.91
CA LEU A 45 2.42 -0.12 26.84
C LEU A 45 1.92 0.84 25.75
N SER A 46 0.84 0.55 25.02
CA SER A 46 0.29 1.47 24.01
C SER A 46 -0.62 2.54 24.63
N GLY A 47 -1.31 2.22 25.73
CA GLY A 47 -2.32 3.09 26.38
C GLY A 47 -1.76 4.35 27.05
N LYS A 48 -2.50 4.94 28.00
CA LYS A 48 -1.99 6.08 28.78
C LYS A 48 -1.08 5.58 29.92
N ALA A 49 0.14 6.13 30.02
CA ALA A 49 1.04 5.81 31.15
C ALA A 49 0.47 6.37 32.45
N SER A 50 0.21 5.49 33.42
CA SER A 50 -0.43 5.83 34.69
C SER A 50 0.59 6.02 35.82
N THR A 51 1.67 5.24 35.80
CA THR A 51 2.71 5.24 36.83
C THR A 51 4.06 5.72 36.29
N LYS A 52 5.01 6.03 37.19
CA LYS A 52 6.41 6.30 36.80
C LYS A 52 7.05 5.08 36.14
N ALA A 53 6.73 3.89 36.62
CA ALA A 53 7.22 2.63 36.04
C ALA A 53 6.72 2.45 34.60
N ASP A 54 5.47 2.82 34.30
CA ASP A 54 4.94 2.76 32.93
C ASP A 54 5.72 3.68 31.98
N ARG A 55 6.06 4.89 32.45
CA ARG A 55 6.83 5.86 31.65
C ARG A 55 8.25 5.36 31.38
N LEU A 56 8.92 4.90 32.44
CA LEU A 56 10.26 4.32 32.31
C LEU A 56 10.27 3.10 31.39
N SER A 57 9.27 2.23 31.50
CA SER A 57 9.14 1.04 30.63
C SER A 57 9.00 1.44 29.16
N ARG A 58 8.24 2.49 28.85
CA ARG A 58 8.10 3.01 27.47
C ARG A 58 9.37 3.62 26.95
N GLU A 59 10.13 4.30 27.81
CA GLU A 59 11.42 4.87 27.46
C GLU A 59 12.40 3.77 27.07
N PHE A 60 12.51 2.70 27.87
CA PHE A 60 13.35 1.55 27.52
C PHE A 60 12.92 0.87 26.23
N VAL A 61 11.61 0.70 25.98
CA VAL A 61 11.15 0.12 24.72
C VAL A 61 11.46 1.04 23.53
N THR A 62 11.40 2.36 23.71
CA THR A 62 11.79 3.33 22.67
C THR A 62 13.28 3.25 22.37
N MET A 63 14.11 3.14 23.41
CA MET A 63 15.56 2.94 23.26
C MET A 63 15.86 1.64 22.50
N LEU A 64 15.22 0.52 22.87
CA LEU A 64 15.43 -0.76 22.19
C LEU A 64 14.94 -0.77 20.73
N ALA A 65 13.93 0.03 20.40
CA ALA A 65 13.41 0.13 19.04
C ALA A 65 14.37 0.88 18.10
N ASN A 66 15.12 1.87 18.61
CA ASN A 66 16.07 2.66 17.82
C ASN A 66 17.34 2.95 18.65
N PRO A 67 18.17 1.93 18.93
CA PRO A 67 19.29 2.08 19.85
C PRO A 67 20.34 3.09 19.37
N SER A 68 20.50 3.27 18.06
CA SER A 68 21.43 4.24 17.48
C SER A 68 21.19 5.69 17.94
N ASN A 69 19.93 6.06 18.21
CA ASN A 69 19.58 7.40 18.69
C ASN A 69 20.03 7.67 20.14
N TYR A 70 20.47 6.64 20.86
CA TYR A 70 20.78 6.69 22.28
C TYR A 70 22.21 6.21 22.57
N ALA A 71 23.10 6.19 21.58
CA ALA A 71 24.49 5.79 21.75
C ALA A 71 25.27 6.69 22.72
N ASP A 72 24.93 7.98 22.78
CA ASP A 72 25.55 8.95 23.69
C ASP A 72 24.87 9.04 25.07
N ASP A 73 23.91 8.16 25.37
CA ASP A 73 23.25 8.15 26.68
C ASP A 73 24.25 7.82 27.80
N SER A 74 24.24 8.62 28.87
CA SER A 74 25.24 8.52 29.94
C SER A 74 25.19 7.21 30.73
N THR A 75 24.07 6.48 30.65
CA THR A 75 23.84 5.26 31.43
C THR A 75 23.77 4.02 30.54
N HIS A 76 23.13 4.15 29.36
CA HIS A 76 22.81 3.03 28.48
C HIS A 76 23.59 3.06 27.16
N GLY A 77 24.38 4.10 26.90
CA GLY A 77 25.03 4.34 25.60
C GLY A 77 25.90 3.18 25.11
N GLU A 78 26.68 2.56 26.00
CA GLU A 78 27.50 1.38 25.67
C GLU A 78 26.63 0.20 25.19
N LEU A 79 25.52 -0.05 25.89
CA LEU A 79 24.56 -1.11 25.54
C LEU A 79 23.85 -0.79 24.22
N MET A 80 23.46 0.47 24.01
CA MET A 80 22.80 0.93 22.78
C MET A 80 23.74 0.82 21.57
N THR A 81 25.03 1.14 21.75
CA THR A 81 26.06 0.95 20.71
C THR A 81 26.19 -0.52 20.34
N HIS A 82 26.25 -1.41 21.33
CA HIS A 82 26.29 -2.85 21.11
C HIS A 82 25.03 -3.38 20.38
N TYR A 83 23.84 -2.91 20.74
CA TYR A 83 22.61 -3.29 20.04
C TYR A 83 22.54 -2.77 18.61
N THR A 84 23.06 -1.58 18.37
CA THR A 84 23.18 -1.02 17.02
C THR A 84 24.09 -1.90 16.17
N ALA A 85 25.26 -2.28 16.67
CA ALA A 85 26.17 -3.18 15.97
C ALA A 85 25.53 -4.55 15.63
N LEU A 86 24.72 -5.11 16.53
CA LEU A 86 23.98 -6.35 16.25
C LEU A 86 22.95 -6.15 15.12
N ILE A 87 22.26 -5.02 15.11
CA ILE A 87 21.26 -4.68 14.08
C ILE A 87 21.96 -4.47 12.72
N ASP A 88 23.10 -3.80 12.70
CA ASP A 88 23.88 -3.54 11.47
C ASP A 88 24.44 -4.85 10.90
N ALA A 89 25.02 -5.70 11.76
CA ALA A 89 25.47 -7.03 11.37
C ALA A 89 24.34 -7.91 10.83
N HIS A 90 23.11 -7.70 11.32
CA HIS A 90 21.92 -8.40 10.83
C HIS A 90 21.45 -7.90 9.46
N HIS A 91 21.35 -6.58 9.27
CA HIS A 91 20.89 -6.03 7.99
C HIS A 91 21.88 -6.30 6.85
N GLY A 92 23.11 -6.68 7.18
CA GLY A 92 24.19 -6.84 6.22
C GLY A 92 24.52 -5.50 5.56
N GLU A 93 25.60 -5.47 4.79
CA GLU A 93 25.70 -4.48 3.73
C GLU A 93 24.56 -4.81 2.76
N THR A 94 23.45 -4.06 2.84
CA THR A 94 22.49 -4.08 1.74
C THR A 94 23.31 -3.72 0.50
N PRO A 95 23.45 -4.64 -0.48
CA PRO A 95 24.22 -4.31 -1.67
C PRO A 95 23.59 -3.05 -2.23
N ALA A 96 24.43 -2.02 -2.47
CA ALA A 96 23.95 -0.76 -3.00
C ALA A 96 23.12 -1.08 -4.25
N THR A 97 21.83 -0.72 -4.23
CA THR A 97 20.91 -1.03 -5.34
C THR A 97 21.52 -0.45 -6.59
N THR A 98 21.96 -1.32 -7.50
CA THR A 98 22.68 -0.87 -8.69
C THR A 98 21.69 -0.16 -9.61
N ILE A 99 22.21 0.75 -10.45
CA ILE A 99 21.38 1.45 -11.45
C ILE A 99 20.65 0.42 -12.34
N GLU A 100 21.26 -0.74 -12.59
CA GLU A 100 20.69 -1.83 -13.37
C GLU A 100 19.45 -2.44 -12.72
N GLU A 101 19.47 -2.70 -11.40
CA GLU A 101 18.30 -3.19 -10.66
C GLU A 101 17.15 -2.18 -10.63
N VAL A 102 17.49 -0.89 -10.50
CA VAL A 102 16.53 0.20 -10.56
C VAL A 102 15.87 0.25 -11.94
N VAL A 103 16.66 0.19 -13.01
CA VAL A 103 16.17 0.18 -14.40
C VAL A 103 15.30 -1.06 -14.66
N ALA A 104 15.73 -2.25 -14.24
CA ALA A 104 14.94 -3.48 -14.39
C ALA A 104 13.57 -3.37 -13.70
N ARG A 105 13.53 -2.81 -12.49
CA ARG A 105 12.27 -2.56 -11.76
C ARG A 105 11.37 -1.54 -12.48
N PHE A 106 11.95 -0.50 -13.08
CA PHE A 106 11.19 0.46 -13.89
C PHE A 106 10.66 -0.17 -15.20
N GLU A 107 11.42 -1.05 -15.83
CA GLU A 107 10.96 -1.78 -17.02
C GLU A 107 9.82 -2.75 -16.72
N GLU A 108 9.90 -3.48 -15.60
CA GLU A 108 8.80 -4.33 -15.12
C GLU A 108 7.55 -3.51 -14.82
N GLN A 109 7.70 -2.34 -14.20
CA GLN A 109 6.58 -1.42 -13.93
C GLN A 109 5.98 -0.83 -15.21
N ARG A 110 6.78 -0.59 -16.25
CA ARG A 110 6.31 -0.12 -17.57
C ARG A 110 5.54 -1.21 -18.33
N LYS A 111 5.94 -2.48 -18.19
CA LYS A 111 5.24 -3.63 -18.81
C LYS A 111 3.87 -3.90 -18.18
N LYS A 112 3.65 -3.48 -16.93
CA LYS A 112 2.33 -3.58 -16.28
C LYS A 112 1.36 -2.56 -16.88
N ARG A 113 0.24 -3.05 -17.43
CA ARG A 113 -0.86 -2.18 -17.90
C ARG A 113 -1.42 -1.41 -16.70
N LYS A 114 -1.32 -0.08 -16.73
CA LYS A 114 -1.97 0.82 -15.77
C LYS A 114 -3.47 0.88 -16.05
N ARG A 115 -4.20 -0.18 -15.71
CA ARG A 115 -5.66 -0.12 -15.62
C ARG A 115 -6.02 0.63 -14.35
N SER A 116 -6.55 1.83 -14.52
CA SER A 116 -7.04 2.63 -13.41
C SER A 116 -8.51 2.28 -13.26
N LEU A 117 -8.88 1.62 -12.16
CA LEU A 117 -10.28 1.30 -11.84
C LEU A 117 -11.19 2.53 -11.93
N ILE A 118 -10.67 3.72 -11.58
CA ILE A 118 -11.40 4.99 -11.68
C ILE A 118 -11.58 5.41 -13.14
N ARG A 119 -10.56 5.23 -14.00
CA ARG A 119 -10.65 5.57 -15.44
C ARG A 119 -11.62 4.65 -16.17
N ASP A 120 -11.61 3.37 -15.81
CA ASP A 120 -12.43 2.34 -16.46
C ASP A 120 -13.91 2.43 -16.01
N VAL A 121 -14.20 2.99 -14.83
CA VAL A 121 -15.56 3.17 -14.31
C VAL A 121 -16.12 4.58 -14.56
N ALA A 122 -15.29 5.63 -14.53
CA ALA A 122 -15.75 7.00 -14.69
C ALA A 122 -16.01 7.38 -16.15
N ASN A 123 -15.38 6.72 -17.11
CA ASN A 123 -15.62 6.97 -18.53
C ASN A 123 -16.65 5.97 -19.09
N MET A 124 -17.92 6.16 -18.73
CA MET A 124 -19.05 5.48 -19.38
C MET A 124 -19.49 6.19 -20.67
N ASN A 125 -18.64 7.03 -21.27
CA ASN A 125 -18.97 7.63 -22.55
C ASN A 125 -18.98 6.53 -23.62
N GLU A 126 -20.17 6.14 -24.04
CA GLU A 126 -20.41 5.15 -25.09
C GLU A 126 -19.71 5.52 -26.42
N TRP A 127 -19.36 6.80 -26.61
CA TRP A 127 -18.88 7.36 -27.88
C TRP A 127 -17.36 7.61 -27.85
N ASN A 128 -16.67 7.10 -26.82
CA ASN A 128 -15.25 7.39 -26.58
C ASN A 128 -14.29 6.73 -27.58
N ASP A 129 -14.73 5.64 -28.23
CA ASP A 129 -13.96 4.89 -29.23
C ASP A 129 -14.82 4.49 -30.45
N VAL A 130 -15.96 5.15 -30.67
CA VAL A 130 -16.87 4.91 -31.80
C VAL A 130 -16.87 6.13 -32.71
N GLU A 131 -16.57 5.94 -34.00
CA GLU A 131 -16.73 7.00 -35.00
C GLU A 131 -18.22 7.29 -35.20
N LEU A 132 -18.60 8.56 -35.00
CA LEU A 132 -19.98 9.00 -35.19
C LEU A 132 -20.36 8.99 -36.67
N SER A 133 -21.58 8.51 -36.96
CA SER A 133 -22.14 8.60 -38.30
C SER A 133 -22.34 10.06 -38.74
N GLU A 134 -22.43 10.30 -40.04
CA GLU A 134 -22.64 11.65 -40.59
C GLU A 134 -23.93 12.28 -40.04
N GLU A 135 -25.00 11.50 -39.92
CA GLU A 135 -26.29 11.93 -39.39
C GLU A 135 -26.20 12.35 -37.92
N GLN A 136 -25.55 11.54 -37.07
CA GLN A 136 -25.34 11.84 -35.65
C GLN A 136 -24.47 13.08 -35.45
N ARG A 137 -23.47 13.27 -36.32
CA ARG A 137 -22.60 14.44 -36.31
C ARG A 137 -23.39 15.71 -36.68
N GLU A 138 -24.24 15.65 -37.71
CA GLU A 138 -25.09 16.78 -38.09
C GLU A 138 -26.12 17.12 -36.99
N GLU A 139 -26.70 16.11 -36.34
CA GLU A 139 -27.65 16.31 -35.23
C GLU A 139 -26.99 17.00 -34.03
N MET A 140 -25.79 16.55 -33.64
CA MET A 140 -24.98 17.19 -32.61
C MET A 140 -24.65 18.65 -32.95
N LEU A 141 -24.26 18.91 -34.20
CA LEU A 141 -23.92 20.25 -34.66
C LEU A 141 -25.15 21.17 -34.63
N ALA A 142 -26.32 20.69 -35.08
CA ALA A 142 -27.57 21.44 -35.02
C ALA A 142 -27.96 21.82 -33.58
N LYS A 143 -27.79 20.90 -32.61
CA LYS A 143 -28.04 21.16 -31.19
C LYS A 143 -27.10 22.23 -30.60
N LEU A 144 -25.86 22.34 -31.08
CA LEU A 144 -24.88 23.33 -30.63
C LEU A 144 -25.07 24.70 -31.27
N THR A 145 -25.44 24.75 -32.55
CA THR A 145 -25.64 26.00 -33.30
C THR A 145 -27.03 26.59 -33.14
N GLY A 146 -27.99 25.82 -32.61
CA GLY A 146 -29.37 26.24 -32.40
C GLY A 146 -30.22 26.24 -33.68
N GLU A 147 -29.68 25.68 -34.76
CA GLU A 147 -30.40 25.49 -36.02
C GLU A 147 -31.35 24.28 -35.92
N ARG A 148 -32.51 24.34 -36.59
CA ARG A 148 -33.43 23.19 -36.60
C ARG A 148 -32.79 22.03 -37.39
N PRO A 149 -32.96 20.77 -36.96
CA PRO A 149 -32.51 19.61 -37.72
C PRO A 149 -33.04 19.67 -39.15
N LYS A 150 -32.20 19.35 -40.14
CA LYS A 150 -32.60 19.34 -41.56
C LYS A 150 -33.70 18.33 -41.84
N HIS A 151 -33.76 17.25 -41.06
CA HIS A 151 -34.80 16.23 -41.11
C HIS A 151 -35.61 16.24 -39.83
N VAL A 152 -36.92 16.50 -39.96
CA VAL A 152 -37.88 16.33 -38.88
C VAL A 152 -38.81 15.20 -39.33
N PRO A 153 -38.81 14.04 -38.65
CA PRO A 153 -39.65 12.92 -39.05
C PRO A 153 -41.12 13.31 -39.08
N THR A 154 -41.83 12.77 -40.06
CA THR A 154 -43.28 12.93 -40.15
C THR A 154 -43.99 12.06 -39.11
N TRP A 155 -45.25 12.38 -38.80
CA TRP A 155 -46.03 11.61 -37.82
C TRP A 155 -46.15 10.13 -38.18
N ASP A 156 -46.22 9.80 -39.47
CA ASP A 156 -46.32 8.41 -39.93
C ASP A 156 -45.00 7.65 -39.70
N GLU A 157 -43.85 8.30 -39.88
CA GLU A 157 -42.53 7.72 -39.62
C GLU A 157 -42.32 7.47 -38.11
N LEU A 158 -42.74 8.41 -37.26
CA LEU A 158 -42.67 8.25 -35.80
C LEU A 158 -43.59 7.14 -35.30
N LEU A 159 -44.79 7.00 -35.89
CA LEU A 159 -45.72 5.93 -35.54
C LEU A 159 -45.18 4.56 -35.96
N ALA A 160 -44.49 4.47 -37.10
CA ALA A 160 -43.84 3.24 -37.54
C ALA A 160 -42.68 2.83 -36.61
N GLU A 161 -41.85 3.79 -36.19
CA GLU A 161 -40.75 3.54 -35.26
C GLU A 161 -41.25 3.06 -33.88
N VAL A 162 -42.33 3.66 -33.37
CA VAL A 162 -42.98 3.21 -32.12
C VAL A 162 -43.61 1.84 -32.28
N ALA A 163 -44.18 1.51 -33.44
CA ALA A 163 -44.72 0.18 -33.71
C ALA A 163 -43.62 -0.89 -33.72
N GLU A 164 -42.48 -0.64 -34.36
CA GLU A 164 -41.33 -1.56 -34.32
C GLU A 164 -40.77 -1.75 -32.91
N LEU A 165 -40.75 -0.70 -32.08
CA LEU A 165 -40.32 -0.78 -30.68
C LEU A 165 -41.29 -1.59 -29.80
N LEU A 166 -42.59 -1.59 -30.13
CA LEU A 166 -43.61 -2.33 -29.38
C LEU A 166 -43.75 -3.79 -29.83
N ASP A 167 -43.44 -4.09 -31.09
CA ASP A 167 -43.46 -5.45 -31.65
C ASP A 167 -42.17 -6.25 -31.33
N GLY A 168 -41.19 -5.62 -30.67
CA GLY A 168 -39.93 -6.22 -30.24
C GLY A 168 -39.90 -6.68 -28.78
N GLU A 169 -40.84 -7.55 -28.37
CA GLU A 169 -40.76 -8.38 -27.14
C GLU A 169 -40.80 -9.89 -27.47
#